data_AF-A0A060R8J2-F1
#
_entry.id   AF-A0A060R8J2-F1
#
_cell.length_a   1.000
_cell.length_b   1.000
_cell.length_c   1.000
_cell.angle_alpha   90.00
_cell.angle_beta   90.00
_cell.angle_gamma   90.00
#
_symmetry.space_group_name_H-M   'P 1'
#
loop_
_entity.id
_entity.type
_entity.pdbx_description
1 polymer ?
#
loop_
_entity_poly.entity_id
_entity_poly.type
_entity_poly.pdbx_seq_one_letter_code
_entity_poly.pdbx_strand_id
1 'polypeptide(L)'
;MSSNFEITKTCELCGSSFIARKLTTQYCSHQCSQRAYKLRKRDEKIKAAVDNQTVQPASTENISNQFNPIQNDSPNLKIEILNLDDVAVLMGINRMTVYRYCVQGKLKCIKMNRKIFIRRNDIEQLFESAPPYVVTPRKAKTQEPTEAVSEECITEFYTADELATKFGYSKSAIHKMAASKHIPKTTHNGSYLYSKRHFDEAFAGKQVDESITEWYTVEQIMVLYSMTKNSVYSLTSERAITKKNQSGKTLYAKSEIDTVLQPRLGDTSITEWYSSDEIREEYGLEPSYIANFVFVNKIPKKRIGNKGYYSKQHFDKAVAERKPSTEYITVDKAMELYRMSRDAVYACVKRHNIPKIKEGPIIKLQKSALEALFNPVKLYI
;
A
#
# COMPACT_ATOMS: atom_id res chain seq x y z
N MET A 1 32.01 -39.22 -34.13
CA MET A 1 30.90 -39.69 -34.99
C MET A 1 29.58 -39.23 -34.38
N SER A 2 28.97 -38.14 -34.86
CA SER A 2 27.60 -37.80 -34.47
C SER A 2 26.65 -38.47 -35.45
N SER A 3 26.03 -39.58 -35.06
CA SER A 3 24.92 -40.14 -35.81
C SER A 3 23.80 -39.09 -35.84
N ASN A 4 23.49 -38.60 -37.04
CA ASN A 4 22.35 -37.72 -37.30
C ASN A 4 21.08 -38.60 -37.27
N PHE A 5 20.64 -38.98 -36.06
CA PHE A 5 19.38 -39.68 -35.90
C PHE A 5 18.27 -38.65 -35.67
N GLU A 6 17.22 -38.76 -36.48
CA GLU A 6 16.02 -37.95 -36.38
C GLU A 6 14.89 -38.86 -35.87
N ILE A 7 14.37 -38.57 -34.67
CA ILE A 7 13.30 -39.35 -34.04
C ILE A 7 12.04 -38.50 -34.00
N THR A 8 10.91 -39.02 -34.48
CA THR A 8 9.61 -38.38 -34.32
C THR A 8 9.12 -38.58 -32.88
N LYS A 9 8.85 -37.48 -32.17
CA LYS A 9 8.34 -37.46 -30.80
C LYS A 9 7.09 -36.60 -30.69
N THR A 10 6.27 -36.86 -29.68
CA THR A 10 5.11 -36.02 -29.34
C THR A 10 5.48 -35.03 -28.24
N CYS A 11 5.12 -33.76 -28.40
CA CYS A 11 5.41 -32.73 -27.40
C CYS A 11 4.56 -32.92 -26.14
N GLU A 12 5.18 -32.94 -24.97
CA GLU A 12 4.50 -33.11 -23.68
C GLU A 12 3.53 -31.98 -23.31
N LEU A 13 3.67 -30.77 -23.91
CA LEU A 13 2.81 -29.63 -23.59
C LEU A 13 1.64 -29.47 -24.56
N CYS A 14 1.91 -29.47 -25.87
CA CYS A 14 0.88 -29.18 -26.89
C CYS A 14 0.40 -30.41 -27.65
N GLY A 15 0.99 -31.58 -27.41
CA GLY A 15 0.58 -32.84 -28.05
C GLY A 15 0.91 -32.96 -29.54
N SER A 16 1.59 -31.97 -30.15
CA SER A 16 1.98 -32.03 -31.56
C SER A 16 3.20 -32.92 -31.78
N SER A 17 3.25 -33.65 -32.90
CA SER A 17 4.44 -34.39 -33.32
C SER A 17 5.55 -33.44 -33.79
N PHE A 18 6.81 -33.75 -33.49
CA PHE A 18 7.99 -33.00 -33.90
C PHE A 18 9.20 -33.90 -34.08
N ILE A 19 10.20 -33.42 -34.83
CA ILE A 19 11.43 -34.16 -35.10
C ILE A 19 12.50 -33.76 -34.08
N ALA A 20 12.93 -34.74 -33.28
CA ALA A 20 13.95 -34.60 -32.25
C ALA A 20 15.30 -35.12 -32.74
N ARG A 21 16.35 -34.31 -32.60
CA ARG A 21 17.76 -34.69 -32.86
C ARG A 21 18.52 -35.16 -31.61
N LYS A 22 17.89 -35.07 -30.44
CA LYS A 22 18.45 -35.49 -29.15
C LYS A 22 17.42 -36.31 -28.39
N LEU A 23 17.86 -37.40 -27.77
CA LEU A 23 17.01 -38.24 -26.91
C LEU A 23 16.41 -37.46 -25.73
N THR A 24 17.05 -36.39 -25.27
CA THR A 24 16.60 -35.56 -24.15
C THR A 24 15.57 -34.48 -24.50
N THR A 25 15.27 -34.27 -25.80
CA THR A 25 14.28 -33.26 -26.19
C THR A 25 12.86 -33.76 -25.95
N GLN A 26 12.08 -32.97 -25.20
CA GLN A 26 10.71 -33.26 -24.74
C GLN A 26 9.65 -32.32 -25.37
N TYR A 27 10.07 -31.17 -25.90
CA TYR A 27 9.18 -30.13 -26.40
C TYR A 27 9.49 -29.76 -27.86
N CYS A 28 8.45 -29.43 -28.63
CA CYS A 28 8.57 -29.06 -30.04
C CYS A 28 9.24 -27.69 -30.28
N SER A 29 9.22 -26.81 -29.28
CA SER A 29 9.76 -25.45 -29.38
C SER A 29 10.19 -24.90 -28.02
N HIS A 30 11.04 -23.88 -28.05
CA HIS A 30 11.46 -23.13 -26.86
C HIS A 30 10.27 -22.48 -26.12
N GLN A 31 9.21 -22.08 -26.84
CA GLN A 31 8.01 -21.56 -26.21
C GLN A 31 7.28 -22.62 -25.37
N CYS A 32 7.22 -23.86 -25.87
CA CYS A 32 6.62 -24.96 -25.14
C CYS A 32 7.46 -25.35 -23.91
N SER A 33 8.80 -25.36 -24.02
CA SER A 33 9.65 -25.64 -22.85
C SER A 33 9.51 -24.58 -21.75
N GLN A 34 9.44 -23.29 -22.12
CA GLN A 34 9.23 -22.21 -21.15
C GLN A 34 7.86 -22.28 -20.46
N ARG A 35 6.81 -22.63 -21.20
CA ARG A 35 5.46 -22.81 -20.63
C ARG A 35 5.42 -24.00 -19.67
N ALA A 36 6.01 -25.14 -20.05
CA ALA A 36 6.12 -26.31 -19.18
C ALA A 36 6.92 -26.00 -17.90
N TYR A 37 8.03 -25.26 -18.00
CA TYR A 37 8.79 -24.80 -16.82
C TYR A 37 7.93 -23.95 -15.86
N LYS A 38 7.14 -23.01 -16.40
CA LYS A 38 6.25 -22.15 -15.60
C LYS A 38 5.12 -22.94 -14.92
N LEU A 39 4.55 -23.93 -15.61
CA LEU A 39 3.54 -24.83 -15.04
C LEU A 39 4.13 -25.63 -13.88
N ARG A 40 5.28 -26.28 -14.09
CA ARG A 40 5.97 -27.02 -13.02
C ARG A 40 6.26 -26.15 -11.79
N LYS A 41 6.74 -24.92 -11.98
CA LYS A 41 7.00 -23.97 -10.88
C LYS A 41 5.72 -23.52 -10.17
N ARG A 42 4.58 -23.48 -10.87
CA ARG A 42 3.27 -23.21 -10.26
C ARG A 42 2.80 -24.39 -9.42
N ASP A 43 2.94 -25.61 -9.94
CA ASP A 43 2.53 -26.83 -9.24
C ASP A 43 3.39 -27.10 -8.01
N GLU A 44 4.70 -26.82 -8.07
CA GLU A 44 5.59 -26.82 -6.90
C GLU A 44 5.10 -25.87 -5.80
N LYS A 45 4.62 -24.67 -6.16
CA LYS A 45 4.07 -23.71 -5.20
C LYS A 45 2.74 -24.19 -4.62
N ILE A 46 1.88 -24.82 -5.42
CA ILE A 46 0.61 -25.38 -4.96
C ILE A 46 0.88 -26.52 -3.98
N LYS A 47 1.80 -27.43 -4.32
CA LYS A 47 2.21 -28.54 -3.43
C LYS A 47 2.79 -28.01 -2.11
N ALA A 48 3.71 -27.04 -2.16
CA ALA A 48 4.25 -26.43 -0.96
C ALA A 48 3.16 -25.76 -0.09
N ALA A 49 2.12 -25.19 -0.69
CA ALA A 49 0.99 -24.62 0.07
C ALA A 49 0.10 -25.70 0.71
N VAL A 50 -0.08 -26.85 0.05
CA VAL A 50 -0.84 -28.00 0.56
C VAL A 50 -0.07 -28.73 1.66
N ASP A 51 1.23 -28.94 1.48
CA ASP A 51 2.08 -29.63 2.46
C ASP A 51 2.25 -28.81 3.77
N ASN A 52 2.18 -27.48 3.68
CA ASN A 52 2.13 -26.59 4.85
C ASN A 52 0.79 -26.62 5.61
N GLN A 53 -0.25 -27.26 5.07
CA GLN A 53 -1.54 -27.44 5.76
C GLN A 53 -1.67 -28.81 6.45
N THR A 54 -0.81 -29.78 6.14
CA THR A 54 -0.88 -31.15 6.68
C THR A 54 -0.04 -31.38 7.94
N VAL A 55 0.66 -30.37 8.46
CA VAL A 55 1.38 -30.46 9.74
C VAL A 55 0.87 -29.38 10.69
N GLN A 56 0.17 -29.84 11.73
CA GLN A 56 -0.45 -29.14 12.86
C GLN A 56 -1.91 -28.66 12.69
N PRO A 57 -2.85 -29.29 13.40
CA PRO A 57 -3.94 -28.58 14.05
C PRO A 57 -3.76 -28.70 15.56
N ALA A 58 -3.03 -27.76 16.15
CA ALA A 58 -3.12 -27.46 17.57
C ALA A 58 -3.53 -25.99 17.73
N SER A 59 -4.74 -25.82 18.27
CA SER A 59 -5.29 -24.58 18.85
C SER A 59 -5.32 -23.33 17.97
N THR A 60 -6.39 -23.17 17.20
CA THR A 60 -7.20 -21.95 17.33
C THR A 60 -8.64 -22.27 16.97
N GLU A 61 -9.51 -22.21 17.96
CA GLU A 61 -10.95 -22.30 17.80
C GLU A 61 -11.46 -21.15 16.92
N ASN A 62 -11.47 -21.35 15.62
CA ASN A 62 -12.43 -20.69 14.77
C ASN A 62 -13.69 -21.55 14.78
N ILE A 63 -14.57 -21.26 15.72
CA ILE A 63 -15.99 -21.63 15.65
C ILE A 63 -16.59 -20.84 14.47
N SER A 64 -16.20 -21.19 13.24
CA SER A 64 -17.04 -20.95 12.08
C SER A 64 -18.07 -22.05 12.13
N ASN A 65 -19.27 -21.72 12.63
CA ASN A 65 -20.46 -22.55 12.56
C ASN A 65 -20.55 -23.23 11.20
N GLN A 66 -20.11 -24.49 11.12
CA GLN A 66 -20.47 -25.40 10.06
C GLN A 66 -21.93 -25.78 10.31
N PHE A 67 -22.83 -24.87 9.97
CA PHE A 67 -24.12 -25.30 9.47
C PHE A 67 -23.84 -25.89 8.08
N ASN A 68 -23.53 -27.19 8.05
CA ASN A 68 -23.72 -27.97 6.84
C ASN A 68 -25.20 -27.81 6.49
N PRO A 69 -25.57 -27.26 5.32
CA PRO A 69 -26.93 -27.43 4.85
C PRO A 69 -27.13 -28.95 4.81
N ILE A 70 -28.18 -29.44 5.45
CA ILE A 70 -28.56 -30.84 5.38
C ILE A 70 -28.50 -31.21 3.90
N GLN A 71 -27.65 -32.19 3.55
CA GLN A 71 -27.72 -32.85 2.25
C GLN A 71 -29.07 -33.56 2.25
N ASN A 72 -30.10 -32.80 1.89
CA ASN A 72 -31.48 -33.26 1.83
C ASN A 72 -31.61 -34.10 0.56
N ASP A 73 -31.15 -35.35 0.62
CA ASP A 73 -31.53 -36.42 -0.30
C ASP A 73 -33.00 -36.86 -0.09
N SER A 74 -33.84 -35.98 0.48
CA SER A 74 -35.28 -36.15 0.54
C SER A 74 -35.92 -35.41 -0.65
N PRO A 75 -36.53 -36.14 -1.61
CA PRO A 75 -36.99 -35.58 -2.88
C PRO A 75 -38.22 -34.65 -2.79
N ASN A 76 -38.68 -34.28 -1.59
CA ASN A 76 -39.96 -33.56 -1.41
C ASN A 76 -39.95 -32.40 -0.40
N LEU A 77 -38.79 -31.92 0.06
CA LEU A 77 -38.76 -30.63 0.76
C LEU A 77 -38.51 -29.53 -0.28
N LYS A 78 -39.58 -28.93 -0.81
CA LYS A 78 -39.48 -27.73 -1.66
C LYS A 78 -38.78 -26.65 -0.85
N ILE A 79 -37.50 -26.39 -1.13
CA ILE A 79 -36.78 -25.27 -0.54
C ILE A 79 -37.41 -24.00 -1.15
N GLU A 80 -38.35 -23.41 -0.41
CA GLU A 80 -39.07 -22.21 -0.84
C GLU A 80 -38.19 -20.95 -0.78
N ILE A 81 -37.12 -20.99 0.03
CA ILE A 81 -36.20 -19.88 0.27
C ILE A 81 -34.79 -20.27 -0.20
N LEU A 82 -34.31 -19.59 -1.24
CA LEU A 82 -33.03 -19.85 -1.89
C LEU A 82 -31.98 -18.80 -1.49
N ASN A 83 -30.71 -19.21 -1.44
CA ASN A 83 -29.59 -18.29 -1.34
C ASN A 83 -29.15 -17.81 -2.74
N LEU A 84 -28.30 -16.77 -2.81
CA LEU A 84 -27.80 -16.22 -4.07
C LEU A 84 -27.14 -17.24 -4.99
N ASP A 85 -26.42 -18.21 -4.41
CA ASP A 85 -25.74 -19.26 -5.15
C ASP A 85 -26.77 -20.22 -5.78
N ASP A 86 -27.79 -20.62 -5.01
CA ASP A 86 -28.84 -21.50 -5.48
C ASP A 86 -29.67 -20.84 -6.60
N VAL A 87 -29.97 -19.54 -6.46
CA VAL A 87 -30.65 -18.77 -7.51
C VAL A 87 -29.79 -18.62 -8.75
N ALA A 88 -28.48 -18.40 -8.60
CA ALA A 88 -27.55 -18.32 -9.72
C ALA A 88 -27.52 -19.64 -10.52
N VAL A 89 -27.51 -20.78 -9.82
CA VAL A 89 -27.59 -22.11 -10.43
C VAL A 89 -28.95 -22.34 -11.08
N LEU A 90 -30.05 -22.02 -10.40
CA LEU A 90 -31.42 -22.19 -10.89
C LEU A 90 -31.68 -21.38 -12.18
N MET A 91 -31.17 -20.16 -12.25
CA MET A 91 -31.35 -19.24 -13.38
C MET A 91 -30.26 -19.38 -14.45
N GLY A 92 -29.20 -20.14 -14.19
CA GLY A 92 -28.03 -20.25 -15.08
C GLY A 92 -27.27 -18.94 -15.30
N ILE A 93 -27.29 -18.03 -14.33
CA ILE A 93 -26.64 -16.70 -14.41
C ILE A 93 -25.55 -16.54 -13.35
N ASN A 94 -24.62 -15.60 -13.56
CA ASN A 94 -23.57 -15.32 -12.57
C ASN A 94 -24.19 -14.81 -11.25
N ARG A 95 -23.69 -15.30 -10.10
CA ARG A 95 -24.03 -14.80 -8.75
C ARG A 95 -24.04 -13.28 -8.66
N MET A 96 -23.10 -12.60 -9.31
CA MET A 96 -23.03 -11.14 -9.34
C MET A 96 -24.22 -10.49 -10.05
N THR A 97 -24.79 -11.14 -11.08
CA THR A 97 -25.99 -10.66 -11.77
C THR A 97 -27.21 -10.75 -10.86
N VAL A 98 -27.39 -11.87 -10.15
CA VAL A 98 -28.44 -12.02 -9.13
C VAL A 98 -28.30 -10.95 -8.05
N TYR A 99 -27.08 -10.74 -7.55
CA TYR A 99 -26.79 -9.70 -6.57
C TYR A 99 -27.13 -8.29 -7.09
N ARG A 100 -26.76 -7.97 -8.34
CA ARG A 100 -27.12 -6.68 -8.97
C ARG A 100 -28.63 -6.51 -9.09
N TYR A 101 -29.38 -7.57 -9.42
CA TYR A 101 -30.85 -7.50 -9.51
C TYR A 101 -31.49 -7.24 -8.15
N CYS A 102 -30.93 -7.81 -7.07
CA CYS A 102 -31.33 -7.52 -5.70
C CYS A 102 -31.04 -6.05 -5.34
N VAL A 103 -29.84 -5.54 -5.64
CA VAL A 103 -29.45 -4.14 -5.34
C VAL A 103 -30.24 -3.12 -6.17
N GLN A 104 -30.55 -3.44 -7.43
CA GLN A 104 -31.40 -2.61 -8.30
C GLN A 104 -32.89 -2.67 -7.94
N GLY A 105 -33.29 -3.52 -6.98
CA GLY A 105 -34.68 -3.70 -6.59
C GLY A 105 -35.56 -4.41 -7.62
N LYS A 106 -34.96 -5.04 -8.64
CA LYS A 106 -35.70 -5.80 -9.67
C LYS A 106 -36.22 -7.13 -9.15
N LEU A 107 -35.49 -7.75 -8.23
CA LEU A 107 -35.85 -9.01 -7.60
C LEU A 107 -36.09 -8.77 -6.11
N LYS A 108 -37.26 -9.18 -5.60
CA LYS A 108 -37.58 -9.09 -4.17
C LYS A 108 -36.70 -10.04 -3.37
N CYS A 109 -36.02 -9.52 -2.35
CA CYS A 109 -35.11 -10.29 -1.53
C CYS A 109 -35.07 -9.74 -0.09
N ILE A 110 -34.68 -10.60 0.86
CA ILE A 110 -34.46 -10.23 2.26
C ILE A 110 -32.98 -10.41 2.60
N LYS A 111 -32.35 -9.36 3.09
CA LYS A 111 -30.97 -9.42 3.59
C LYS A 111 -30.96 -9.73 5.08
N MET A 112 -30.37 -10.87 5.45
CA MET A 112 -30.11 -11.23 6.84
C MET A 112 -28.60 -11.24 7.07
N ASN A 113 -28.09 -10.20 7.73
CA ASN A 113 -26.65 -9.95 7.94
C ASN A 113 -25.87 -9.94 6.61
N ARG A 114 -24.97 -10.92 6.42
CA ARG A 114 -24.11 -11.05 5.23
C ARG A 114 -24.73 -11.92 4.12
N LYS A 115 -25.88 -12.55 4.38
CA LYS A 115 -26.57 -13.42 3.42
C LYS A 115 -27.84 -12.74 2.90
N ILE A 116 -28.21 -13.08 1.68
CA ILE A 116 -29.45 -12.60 1.04
C ILE A 116 -30.26 -13.83 0.66
N PHE A 117 -31.54 -13.80 1.01
CA PHE A 117 -32.50 -14.86 0.78
C PHE A 117 -33.58 -14.38 -0.19
N ILE A 118 -33.95 -15.25 -1.13
CA ILE A 118 -34.90 -14.97 -2.20
C ILE A 118 -35.92 -16.11 -2.19
N ARG A 119 -37.22 -15.80 -2.22
CA ARG A 119 -38.24 -16.85 -2.35
C ARG A 119 -38.37 -17.30 -3.80
N ARG A 120 -38.61 -18.60 -4.01
CA ARG A 120 -38.85 -19.14 -5.35
C ARG A 120 -40.01 -18.43 -6.07
N ASN A 121 -41.09 -18.16 -5.34
CA ASN A 121 -42.24 -17.43 -5.86
C ASN A 121 -41.89 -16.00 -6.32
N ASP A 122 -40.95 -15.33 -5.67
CA ASP A 122 -40.51 -13.98 -6.07
C ASP A 122 -39.69 -14.04 -7.38
N ILE A 123 -39.05 -15.18 -7.69
CA ILE A 123 -38.38 -15.43 -8.97
C ILE A 123 -39.42 -15.72 -10.06
N GLU A 124 -40.44 -16.53 -9.76
CA GLU A 124 -41.52 -16.82 -10.69
C GLU A 124 -42.31 -15.54 -11.04
N GLN A 125 -42.61 -14.69 -10.05
CA GLN A 125 -43.21 -13.37 -10.25
C GLN A 125 -42.36 -12.44 -11.14
N LEU A 126 -41.03 -12.56 -11.12
CA LEU A 126 -40.15 -11.79 -11.99
C LEU A 126 -40.40 -12.12 -13.48
N PHE A 127 -40.70 -13.38 -13.79
CA PHE A 127 -41.02 -13.80 -15.15
C PHE A 127 -42.46 -13.45 -15.54
N GLU A 128 -43.43 -13.58 -14.63
CA GLU A 128 -44.83 -13.20 -14.88
C GLU A 128 -45.01 -11.70 -15.12
N SER A 129 -44.25 -10.86 -14.40
CA SER A 129 -44.30 -9.39 -14.52
C SER A 129 -43.29 -8.82 -15.53
N ALA A 130 -42.60 -9.66 -16.29
CA ALA A 130 -41.56 -9.21 -17.20
C ALA A 130 -42.15 -8.35 -18.34
N PRO A 131 -41.62 -7.14 -18.59
CA PRO A 131 -41.99 -6.38 -19.77
C PRO A 131 -41.58 -7.13 -21.04
N PRO A 132 -42.23 -6.88 -22.19
CA PRO A 132 -41.86 -7.51 -23.44
C PRO A 132 -40.38 -7.25 -23.75
N TYR A 133 -39.71 -8.28 -24.27
CA TYR A 133 -38.29 -8.20 -24.57
C TYR A 133 -38.03 -7.15 -25.66
N VAL A 134 -37.33 -6.07 -25.28
CA VAL A 134 -36.86 -5.05 -26.23
C VAL A 134 -35.40 -5.34 -26.55
N VAL A 135 -35.11 -5.61 -27.82
CA VAL A 135 -33.73 -5.68 -28.31
C VAL A 135 -33.14 -4.29 -28.18
N THR A 136 -32.24 -4.07 -27.21
CA THR A 136 -31.40 -2.87 -27.24
C THR A 136 -30.53 -2.94 -28.48
N PRO A 137 -30.71 -2.05 -29.47
CA PRO A 137 -29.87 -2.06 -30.65
C PRO A 137 -28.42 -1.92 -30.19
N ARG A 138 -27.55 -2.76 -30.73
CA ARG A 138 -26.12 -2.62 -30.50
C ARG A 138 -25.75 -1.23 -31.00
N LYS A 139 -25.36 -0.31 -30.10
CA LYS A 139 -24.83 1.00 -30.52
C LYS A 139 -23.73 0.71 -31.53
N ALA A 140 -23.99 0.98 -32.81
CA ALA A 140 -22.94 1.05 -33.80
C ALA A 140 -21.93 2.07 -33.27
N LYS A 141 -20.63 1.88 -33.54
CA LYS A 141 -19.62 2.93 -33.33
C LYS A 141 -19.86 4.06 -34.36
N THR A 142 -21.03 4.66 -34.34
CA THR A 142 -21.29 5.92 -35.00
C THR A 142 -20.81 6.96 -34.01
N GLN A 143 -19.81 7.75 -34.42
CA GLN A 143 -19.45 8.97 -33.74
C GLN A 143 -20.75 9.77 -33.62
N GLU A 144 -21.27 9.92 -32.41
CA GLU A 144 -22.40 10.83 -32.17
C GLU A 144 -21.97 12.20 -32.71
N PRO A 145 -22.68 12.80 -33.68
CA PRO A 145 -22.50 14.21 -33.99
C PRO A 145 -22.91 14.95 -32.73
N THR A 146 -21.93 15.47 -32.01
CA THR A 146 -22.13 16.33 -30.86
C THR A 146 -23.11 17.43 -31.24
N GLU A 147 -24.19 17.48 -30.48
CA GLU A 147 -25.24 18.49 -30.55
C GLU A 147 -24.63 19.89 -30.62
N ALA A 148 -25.15 20.69 -31.55
CA ALA A 148 -24.76 22.07 -31.78
C ALA A 148 -25.02 22.89 -30.52
N VAL A 149 -23.97 23.12 -29.74
CA VAL A 149 -23.92 24.14 -28.69
C VAL A 149 -23.38 25.41 -29.31
N SER A 150 -24.30 26.35 -29.55
CA SER A 150 -24.11 27.80 -29.73
C SER A 150 -22.76 28.26 -30.31
N GLU A 151 -22.74 28.48 -31.61
CA GLU A 151 -21.67 29.13 -32.37
C GLU A 151 -21.51 30.60 -31.94
N GLU A 152 -20.69 30.84 -30.92
CA GLU A 152 -19.82 32.01 -30.99
C GLU A 152 -18.78 31.67 -32.06
N CYS A 153 -18.85 32.33 -33.22
CA CYS A 153 -17.95 32.09 -34.34
C CYS A 153 -16.49 32.10 -33.84
N ILE A 154 -15.86 30.93 -33.78
CA ILE A 154 -14.47 30.81 -33.34
C ILE A 154 -13.61 31.30 -34.50
N THR A 155 -13.14 32.54 -34.41
CA THR A 155 -12.32 33.19 -35.43
C THR A 155 -10.83 32.92 -35.27
N GLU A 156 -10.40 32.56 -34.06
CA GLU A 156 -8.97 32.43 -33.73
C GLU A 156 -8.58 30.99 -33.36
N PHE A 157 -7.58 30.48 -34.07
CA PHE A 157 -7.01 29.16 -33.86
C PHE A 157 -5.50 29.23 -33.58
N TYR A 158 -5.00 28.26 -32.81
CA TYR A 158 -3.58 27.95 -32.68
C TYR A 158 -3.22 26.70 -33.48
N THR A 159 -2.03 26.72 -34.09
CA THR A 159 -1.41 25.52 -34.66
C THR A 159 -0.72 24.70 -33.57
N ALA A 160 -0.66 23.37 -33.72
CA ALA A 160 0.07 22.51 -32.78
C ALA A 160 1.54 22.94 -32.56
N ASP A 161 2.15 23.57 -33.58
CA ASP A 161 3.54 24.02 -33.55
C ASP A 161 3.70 25.31 -32.72
N GLU A 162 2.74 26.23 -32.82
CA GLU A 162 2.67 27.45 -32.00
C GLU A 162 2.41 27.10 -30.52
N LEU A 163 1.59 26.08 -30.27
CA LEU A 163 1.35 25.57 -28.92
C LEU A 163 2.60 24.90 -28.34
N ALA A 164 3.38 24.21 -29.17
CA ALA A 164 4.63 23.58 -28.74
C ALA A 164 5.68 24.63 -28.35
N THR A 165 5.78 25.75 -29.09
CA THR A 165 6.70 26.84 -28.76
C THR A 165 6.21 27.64 -27.55
N LYS A 166 4.92 27.98 -27.46
CA LYS A 166 4.34 28.77 -26.36
C LYS A 166 4.41 28.03 -25.01
N PHE A 167 4.13 26.74 -24.99
CA PHE A 167 3.99 25.97 -23.74
C PHE A 167 5.10 24.94 -23.48
N GLY A 168 6.02 24.72 -24.43
CA GLY A 168 7.12 23.76 -24.28
C GLY A 168 6.70 22.28 -24.26
N TYR A 169 5.47 21.97 -24.68
CA TYR A 169 4.97 20.60 -24.79
C TYR A 169 5.27 19.96 -26.16
N SER A 170 5.37 18.63 -26.22
CA SER A 170 5.46 17.93 -27.49
C SER A 170 4.11 17.92 -28.23
N LYS A 171 4.14 17.92 -29.57
CA LYS A 171 2.93 17.87 -30.42
C LYS A 171 1.96 16.75 -29.98
N SER A 172 2.50 15.54 -29.75
CA SER A 172 1.72 14.39 -29.26
C SER A 172 1.08 14.59 -27.89
N ALA A 173 1.73 15.33 -26.97
CA ALA A 173 1.16 15.64 -25.67
C ALA A 173 0.00 16.64 -25.81
N ILE A 174 0.14 17.64 -26.68
CA ILE A 174 -0.90 18.62 -27.00
C ILE A 174 -2.15 17.89 -27.56
N HIS A 175 -1.99 16.97 -28.50
CA HIS A 175 -3.10 16.17 -29.04
C HIS A 175 -3.86 15.38 -27.96
N LYS A 176 -3.14 14.70 -27.06
CA LYS A 176 -3.75 13.94 -25.96
C LYS A 176 -4.48 14.85 -24.98
N MET A 177 -3.90 16.00 -24.66
CA MET A 177 -4.51 16.98 -23.75
C MET A 177 -5.77 17.59 -24.34
N ALA A 178 -5.75 17.98 -25.63
CA ALA A 178 -6.91 18.50 -26.33
C ALA A 178 -8.05 17.47 -26.38
N ALA A 179 -7.74 16.19 -26.62
CA ALA A 179 -8.72 15.12 -26.60
C ALA A 179 -9.33 14.91 -25.20
N SER A 180 -8.52 14.97 -24.14
CA SER A 180 -9.00 14.77 -22.75
C SER A 180 -9.92 15.88 -22.25
N LYS A 181 -9.78 17.09 -22.78
CA LYS A 181 -10.56 18.28 -22.39
C LYS A 181 -11.65 18.65 -23.39
N HIS A 182 -11.89 17.82 -24.40
CA HIS A 182 -12.88 18.06 -25.46
C HIS A 182 -12.72 19.43 -26.14
N ILE A 183 -11.48 19.86 -26.40
CA ILE A 183 -11.21 21.13 -27.07
C ILE A 183 -11.61 21.03 -28.55
N PRO A 184 -12.43 21.97 -29.07
CA PRO A 184 -12.78 22.00 -30.49
C PRO A 184 -11.53 22.09 -31.37
N LYS A 185 -11.47 21.22 -32.39
CA LYS A 185 -10.37 21.16 -33.35
C LYS A 185 -10.89 21.18 -34.78
N THR A 186 -10.19 21.89 -35.65
CA THR A 186 -10.40 21.90 -37.09
C THR A 186 -9.16 21.37 -37.79
N THR A 187 -9.30 20.85 -39.00
CA THR A 187 -8.18 20.35 -39.81
C THR A 187 -8.02 21.25 -41.02
N HIS A 188 -6.85 21.88 -41.16
CA HIS A 188 -6.49 22.66 -42.34
C HIS A 188 -5.16 22.14 -42.89
N ASN A 189 -5.15 21.73 -44.17
CA ASN A 189 -3.96 21.20 -44.86
C ASN A 189 -3.22 20.07 -44.10
N GLY A 190 -3.96 19.16 -43.47
CA GLY A 190 -3.38 18.04 -42.70
C GLY A 190 -2.85 18.40 -41.32
N SER A 191 -2.87 19.67 -40.93
CA SER A 191 -2.51 20.15 -39.59
C SER A 191 -3.76 20.32 -38.71
N TYR A 192 -3.61 20.01 -37.43
CA TYR A 192 -4.65 20.24 -36.42
C TYR A 192 -4.58 21.67 -35.89
N LEU A 193 -5.71 22.37 -35.97
CA LEU A 193 -5.93 23.70 -35.43
C LEU A 193 -6.84 23.60 -34.20
N TYR A 194 -6.52 24.35 -33.15
CA TYR A 194 -7.27 24.36 -31.89
C TYR A 194 -7.80 25.75 -31.60
N SER A 195 -9.03 25.87 -31.07
CA SER A 195 -9.58 27.17 -30.66
C SER A 195 -8.70 27.82 -29.58
N LYS A 196 -8.26 29.08 -29.81
CA LYS A 196 -7.43 29.80 -28.82
C LYS A 196 -8.16 29.97 -27.49
N ARG A 197 -9.43 30.38 -27.52
CA ARG A 197 -10.23 30.63 -26.31
C ARG A 197 -10.35 29.39 -25.43
N HIS A 198 -10.80 28.28 -26.01
CA HIS A 198 -10.97 27.03 -25.26
C HIS A 198 -9.64 26.44 -24.82
N PHE A 199 -8.57 26.67 -25.58
CA PHE A 199 -7.24 26.25 -25.19
C PHE A 199 -6.70 27.09 -24.03
N ASP A 200 -6.74 28.41 -24.11
CA ASP A 200 -6.24 29.29 -23.04
C ASP A 200 -7.08 29.13 -21.76
N GLU A 201 -8.40 28.98 -21.83
CA GLU A 201 -9.26 28.66 -20.66
C GLU A 201 -8.89 27.31 -20.04
N ALA A 202 -8.70 26.28 -20.87
CA ALA A 202 -8.23 24.98 -20.41
C ALA A 202 -6.82 25.04 -19.80
N PHE A 203 -6.00 26.02 -20.13
CA PHE A 203 -4.61 26.12 -19.67
C PHE A 203 -4.37 27.24 -18.65
N ALA A 204 -5.37 28.08 -18.36
CA ALA A 204 -5.30 29.17 -17.38
C ALA A 204 -4.92 28.66 -15.98
N GLY A 205 -5.45 27.50 -15.56
CA GLY A 205 -5.12 26.90 -14.25
C GLY A 205 -3.78 26.17 -14.18
N LYS A 206 -2.96 26.18 -15.24
CA LYS A 206 -1.68 25.45 -15.32
C LYS A 206 -0.50 26.32 -15.72
N GLN A 207 -0.70 27.63 -15.85
CA GLN A 207 0.41 28.53 -16.15
C GLN A 207 1.44 28.42 -15.03
N VAL A 208 2.68 28.20 -15.44
CA VAL A 208 3.81 28.09 -14.52
C VAL A 208 4.16 29.50 -14.12
N ASP A 209 4.09 29.80 -12.82
CA ASP A 209 4.50 31.11 -12.29
C ASP A 209 5.93 31.43 -12.77
N GLU A 210 6.06 32.54 -13.50
CA GLU A 210 7.34 33.03 -14.05
C GLU A 210 8.36 33.39 -12.95
N SER A 211 7.93 33.42 -11.68
CA SER A 211 8.76 33.65 -10.50
C SER A 211 9.67 32.47 -10.13
N ILE A 212 9.51 31.28 -10.71
CA ILE A 212 10.31 30.09 -10.36
C ILE A 212 11.51 29.99 -11.31
N THR A 213 12.66 30.47 -10.83
CA THR A 213 13.94 30.48 -11.57
C THR A 213 14.67 29.14 -11.56
N GLU A 214 14.50 28.34 -10.50
CA GLU A 214 15.29 27.11 -10.29
C GLU A 214 14.42 25.84 -10.31
N TRP A 215 14.86 24.85 -11.09
CA TRP A 215 14.12 23.63 -11.37
C TRP A 215 14.99 22.40 -11.09
N TYR A 216 14.42 21.38 -10.44
CA TYR A 216 15.04 20.08 -10.27
C TYR A 216 14.48 19.03 -11.23
N THR A 217 15.37 18.19 -11.75
CA THR A 217 14.97 16.95 -12.43
C THR A 217 14.63 15.86 -11.40
N VAL A 218 13.83 14.88 -11.80
CA VAL A 218 13.55 13.69 -10.97
C VAL A 218 14.86 13.02 -10.52
N GLU A 219 15.85 12.91 -11.41
CA GLU A 219 17.14 12.28 -11.12
C GLU A 219 17.94 13.08 -10.08
N GLN A 220 17.95 14.41 -10.18
CA GLN A 220 18.59 15.28 -9.18
C GLN A 220 17.95 15.12 -7.80
N ILE A 221 16.61 15.07 -7.73
CA ILE A 221 15.89 14.85 -6.46
C ILE A 221 16.26 13.49 -5.86
N MET A 222 16.34 12.45 -6.70
CA MET A 222 16.72 11.10 -6.24
C MET A 222 18.13 11.09 -5.63
N VAL A 223 19.09 11.77 -6.26
CA VAL A 223 20.48 11.83 -5.77
C VAL A 223 20.58 12.69 -4.51
N LEU A 224 20.03 13.90 -4.53
CA LEU A 224 20.12 14.84 -3.41
C LEU A 224 19.44 14.31 -2.14
N TYR A 225 18.27 13.69 -2.29
CA TYR A 225 17.42 13.29 -1.17
C TYR A 225 17.41 11.77 -0.92
N SER A 226 18.20 11.00 -1.67
CA SER A 226 18.24 9.53 -1.59
C SER A 226 16.84 8.88 -1.63
N MET A 227 15.98 9.42 -2.49
CA MET A 227 14.58 8.99 -2.64
C MET A 227 14.42 8.03 -3.81
N THR A 228 13.44 7.13 -3.74
CA THR A 228 13.06 6.30 -4.88
C THR A 228 12.22 7.11 -5.87
N LYS A 229 12.30 6.77 -7.16
CA LYS A 229 11.53 7.42 -8.23
C LYS A 229 10.03 7.49 -7.93
N ASN A 230 9.46 6.39 -7.40
CA ASN A 230 8.03 6.33 -7.03
C ASN A 230 7.72 7.27 -5.87
N SER A 231 8.62 7.38 -4.89
CA SER A 231 8.42 8.30 -3.76
C SER A 231 8.44 9.75 -4.20
N VAL A 232 9.27 10.11 -5.20
CA VAL A 232 9.27 11.45 -5.79
C VAL A 232 7.93 11.75 -6.47
N TYR A 233 7.39 10.83 -7.28
CA TYR A 233 6.08 11.03 -7.93
C TYR A 233 4.91 11.09 -6.95
N SER A 234 4.91 10.24 -5.92
CA SER A 234 3.86 10.28 -4.86
C SER A 234 3.90 11.62 -4.15
N LEU A 235 5.09 12.09 -3.76
CA LEU A 235 5.29 13.35 -3.05
C LEU A 235 4.81 14.55 -3.89
N THR A 236 5.24 14.62 -5.15
CA THR A 236 4.89 15.76 -6.03
C THR A 236 3.40 15.76 -6.39
N SER A 237 2.77 14.58 -6.45
CA SER A 237 1.33 14.46 -6.67
C SER A 237 0.52 14.83 -5.42
N GLU A 238 0.90 14.35 -4.24
CA GLU A 238 0.20 14.61 -2.97
C GLU A 238 0.27 16.08 -2.56
N ARG A 239 1.43 16.71 -2.76
CA ARG A 239 1.67 18.11 -2.41
C ARG A 239 1.34 19.09 -3.53
N ALA A 240 0.84 18.60 -4.68
CA ALA A 240 0.52 19.39 -5.85
C ALA A 240 1.66 20.35 -6.27
N ILE A 241 2.91 19.85 -6.26
CA ILE A 241 4.11 20.64 -6.58
C ILE A 241 4.08 21.11 -8.04
N THR A 242 4.47 22.36 -8.25
CA THR A 242 4.56 22.97 -9.57
C THR A 242 5.52 22.18 -10.46
N LYS A 243 5.03 21.75 -11.62
CA LYS A 243 5.81 20.92 -12.57
C LYS A 243 5.76 21.49 -13.98
N LYS A 244 6.92 21.49 -14.63
CA LYS A 244 7.09 21.90 -16.02
C LYS A 244 7.64 20.73 -16.82
N ASN A 245 7.13 20.52 -18.03
CA ASN A 245 7.75 19.57 -18.96
C ASN A 245 8.66 20.36 -19.90
N GLN A 246 9.94 20.04 -19.92
CA GLN A 246 10.89 20.61 -20.86
C GLN A 246 11.62 19.47 -21.56
N SER A 247 11.55 19.44 -22.89
CA SER A 247 12.27 18.47 -23.72
C SER A 247 12.01 16.99 -23.33
N GLY A 248 10.78 16.67 -22.94
CA GLY A 248 10.38 15.31 -22.53
C GLY A 248 10.76 14.90 -21.11
N LYS A 249 11.42 15.77 -20.33
CA LYS A 249 11.69 15.57 -18.90
C LYS A 249 10.74 16.43 -18.06
N THR A 250 10.23 15.86 -16.98
CA THR A 250 9.44 16.59 -15.98
C THR A 250 10.39 17.20 -14.96
N LEU A 251 10.30 18.51 -14.85
CA LEU A 251 11.02 19.37 -13.92
C LEU A 251 10.05 19.82 -12.82
N TYR A 252 10.56 20.03 -11.63
CA TYR A 252 9.81 20.50 -10.46
C TYR A 252 10.47 21.72 -9.83
N ALA A 253 9.67 22.58 -9.23
CA ALA A 253 10.15 23.79 -8.56
C ALA A 253 11.06 23.44 -7.37
N LYS A 254 12.30 23.97 -7.37
CA LYS A 254 13.29 23.67 -6.33
C LYS A 254 12.87 24.18 -4.95
N SER A 255 12.38 25.41 -4.85
CA SER A 255 11.95 26.03 -3.57
C SER A 255 10.85 25.23 -2.87
N GLU A 256 9.85 24.77 -3.62
CA GLU A 256 8.76 23.95 -3.10
C GLU A 256 9.26 22.59 -2.62
N ILE A 257 10.12 21.93 -3.40
CA ILE A 257 10.71 20.64 -3.04
C ILE A 257 11.52 20.76 -1.76
N ASP A 258 12.38 21.77 -1.69
CA ASP A 258 13.23 21.98 -0.53
C ASP A 258 12.36 22.22 0.70
N THR A 259 11.35 23.10 0.63
CA THR A 259 10.40 23.36 1.73
C THR A 259 9.67 22.09 2.19
N VAL A 260 9.23 21.26 1.26
CA VAL A 260 8.53 20.00 1.56
C VAL A 260 9.46 18.95 2.17
N LEU A 261 10.74 18.93 1.76
CA LEU A 261 11.72 17.94 2.18
C LEU A 261 12.58 18.38 3.36
N GLN A 262 12.62 19.66 3.73
CA GLN A 262 13.31 20.19 4.91
C GLN A 262 13.05 19.34 6.17
N PRO A 263 11.79 18.98 6.53
CA PRO A 263 11.52 18.16 7.71
C PRO A 263 12.07 16.73 7.66
N ARG A 264 12.50 16.23 6.49
CA ARG A 264 13.07 14.89 6.34
C ARG A 264 14.58 14.84 6.58
N LEU A 265 15.28 15.96 6.37
CA LEU A 265 16.74 16.03 6.48
C LEU A 265 17.22 15.96 7.93
N GLY A 266 16.34 16.28 8.88
CA GLY A 266 16.71 16.40 10.29
C GLY A 266 17.53 17.65 10.54
N ASP A 267 17.78 17.95 11.81
CA ASP A 267 18.54 19.14 12.19
C ASP A 267 20.00 19.03 11.72
N THR A 268 20.47 20.05 11.01
CA THR A 268 21.86 20.14 10.51
C THR A 268 22.90 20.18 11.63
N SER A 269 22.47 20.46 12.86
CA SER A 269 23.32 20.48 14.07
C SER A 269 23.71 19.09 14.57
N ILE A 270 23.07 18.02 14.09
CA ILE A 270 23.29 16.66 14.60
C ILE A 270 24.19 15.87 13.65
N THR A 271 25.40 15.58 14.11
CA THR A 271 26.42 14.88 13.32
C THR A 271 26.23 13.36 13.30
N GLU A 272 25.82 12.78 14.44
CA GLU A 272 25.78 11.33 14.64
C GLU A 272 24.35 10.80 14.76
N TRP A 273 24.08 9.73 14.03
CA TRP A 273 22.75 9.17 13.88
C TRP A 273 22.79 7.66 13.96
N TYR A 274 21.88 7.09 14.75
CA TYR A 274 21.64 5.66 14.83
C TYR A 274 20.60 5.17 13.82
N SER A 275 20.87 4.02 13.22
CA SER A 275 19.85 3.18 12.57
C SER A 275 19.04 2.41 13.62
N SER A 276 17.80 2.04 13.28
CA SER A 276 16.98 1.16 14.13
C SER A 276 17.64 -0.21 14.36
N ASP A 277 18.40 -0.69 13.38
CA ASP A 277 19.15 -1.95 13.48
C ASP A 277 20.35 -1.83 14.43
N GLU A 278 21.05 -0.69 14.42
CA GLU A 278 22.19 -0.41 15.30
C GLU A 278 21.74 -0.30 16.77
N ILE A 279 20.61 0.36 17.02
CA ILE A 279 20.03 0.44 18.38
C ILE A 279 19.67 -0.95 18.90
N ARG A 280 19.14 -1.82 18.03
CA ARG A 280 18.83 -3.20 18.40
C ARG A 280 20.10 -3.96 18.80
N GLU A 281 21.20 -3.78 18.07
CA GLU A 281 22.47 -4.48 18.34
C GLU A 281 23.18 -3.94 19.59
N GLU A 282 23.22 -2.62 19.77
CA GLU A 282 23.95 -1.98 20.89
C GLU A 282 23.15 -2.00 22.20
N TYR A 283 21.83 -1.79 22.14
CA TYR A 283 20.98 -1.67 23.32
C TYR A 283 20.06 -2.88 23.56
N GLY A 284 19.97 -3.82 22.62
CA GLY A 284 19.07 -4.98 22.73
C GLY A 284 17.58 -4.62 22.68
N LEU A 285 17.23 -3.43 22.19
CA LEU A 285 15.85 -2.94 22.16
C LEU A 285 15.09 -3.45 20.93
N GLU A 286 13.82 -3.81 21.12
CA GLU A 286 12.94 -4.24 20.04
C GLU A 286 12.55 -3.06 19.11
N PRO A 287 12.50 -3.23 17.77
CA PRO A 287 12.10 -2.17 16.84
C PRO A 287 10.79 -1.45 17.16
N SER A 288 9.77 -2.20 17.62
CA SER A 288 8.47 -1.64 18.02
C SER A 288 8.62 -0.68 19.22
N TYR A 289 9.45 -1.08 20.19
CA TYR A 289 9.76 -0.29 21.37
C TYR A 289 10.60 0.95 21.02
N ILE A 290 11.58 0.84 20.13
CA ILE A 290 12.42 1.97 19.68
C ILE A 290 11.53 3.09 19.11
N ALA A 291 10.55 2.75 18.27
CA ALA A 291 9.65 3.73 17.69
C ALA A 291 8.82 4.48 18.76
N ASN A 292 8.28 3.76 19.74
CA ASN A 292 7.56 4.36 20.86
C ASN A 292 8.50 5.21 21.75
N PHE A 293 9.71 4.72 22.00
CA PHE A 293 10.71 5.42 22.80
C PHE A 293 11.12 6.76 22.19
N VAL A 294 11.37 6.79 20.87
CA VAL A 294 11.68 8.02 20.13
C VAL A 294 10.52 9.00 20.18
N PHE A 295 9.28 8.50 20.06
CA PHE A 295 8.07 9.34 20.13
C PHE A 295 7.88 9.98 21.51
N VAL A 296 7.98 9.19 22.57
CA VAL A 296 7.80 9.66 23.96
C VAL A 296 8.87 10.67 24.35
N ASN A 297 10.13 10.41 24.01
CA ASN A 297 11.26 11.27 24.37
C ASN A 297 11.48 12.42 23.37
N LYS A 298 10.61 12.57 22.35
CA LYS A 298 10.70 13.59 21.30
C LYS A 298 12.09 13.67 20.67
N ILE A 299 12.71 12.51 20.41
CA ILE A 299 14.07 12.45 19.87
C ILE A 299 14.07 12.90 18.39
N PRO A 300 15.00 13.78 17.98
CA PRO A 300 15.13 14.19 16.59
C PRO A 300 15.30 12.99 15.66
N LYS A 301 14.56 12.99 14.55
CA LYS A 301 14.55 11.91 13.55
C LYS A 301 14.81 12.48 12.15
N LYS A 302 15.60 11.75 11.36
CA LYS A 302 15.75 11.98 9.92
C LYS A 302 15.29 10.77 9.15
N ARG A 303 14.89 10.96 7.90
CA ARG A 303 14.46 9.86 7.03
C ARG A 303 15.26 9.88 5.74
N ILE A 304 15.98 8.80 5.49
CA ILE A 304 16.74 8.59 4.26
C ILE A 304 16.15 7.34 3.58
N GLY A 305 15.49 7.54 2.45
CA GLY A 305 14.73 6.49 1.77
C GLY A 305 13.63 5.87 2.63
N ASN A 306 13.70 4.54 2.83
CA ASN A 306 12.76 3.80 3.68
C ASN A 306 13.27 3.59 5.11
N LYS A 307 14.46 4.09 5.46
CA LYS A 307 15.05 3.93 6.79
C LYS A 307 14.93 5.23 7.59
N GLY A 308 14.49 5.09 8.83
CA GLY A 308 14.51 6.16 9.82
C GLY A 308 15.80 6.10 10.62
N TYR A 309 16.37 7.26 10.89
CA TYR A 309 17.54 7.41 11.74
C TYR A 309 17.23 8.37 12.88
N TYR A 310 17.83 8.12 14.04
CA TYR A 310 17.59 8.86 15.28
C TYR A 310 18.89 9.45 15.81
N SER A 311 18.83 10.62 16.42
CA SER A 311 20.04 11.26 16.96
C SER A 311 20.68 10.41 18.06
N LYS A 312 21.99 10.11 17.91
CA LYS A 312 22.75 9.31 18.87
C LYS A 312 22.80 9.95 20.26
N GLN A 313 23.21 11.22 20.33
CA GLN A 313 23.33 11.95 21.59
C GLN A 313 22.02 12.04 22.38
N HIS A 314 20.92 12.39 21.70
CA HIS A 314 19.60 12.48 22.33
C HIS A 314 19.07 11.11 22.75
N PHE A 315 19.35 10.07 21.97
CA PHE A 315 18.96 8.71 22.30
C PHE A 315 19.73 8.18 23.51
N ASP A 316 21.06 8.35 23.55
CA ASP A 316 21.91 7.92 24.66
C ASP A 316 21.53 8.63 25.95
N LYS A 317 21.27 9.95 25.89
CA LYS A 317 20.76 10.74 27.01
C LYS A 317 19.43 10.19 27.52
N ALA A 318 18.47 9.93 26.63
CA ALA A 318 17.17 9.39 27.03
C ALA A 318 17.27 7.96 27.60
N VAL A 319 18.17 7.13 27.07
CA VAL A 319 18.43 5.78 27.60
C VAL A 319 19.09 5.87 28.98
N ALA A 320 20.02 6.80 29.18
CA ALA A 320 20.67 7.06 30.45
C ALA A 320 19.70 7.58 31.52
N GLU A 321 18.77 8.47 31.16
CA GLU A 321 17.73 8.97 32.08
C GLU A 321 16.75 7.85 32.50
N ARG A 322 16.46 6.90 31.60
CA ARG A 322 15.52 5.80 31.86
C ARG A 322 16.15 4.56 32.48
N LYS A 323 17.46 4.39 32.41
CA LYS A 323 18.22 3.55 33.34
C LYS A 323 18.57 4.44 34.55
N PRO A 324 17.67 4.66 35.53
CA PRO A 324 18.12 5.26 36.79
C PRO A 324 19.25 4.36 37.26
N SER A 325 20.39 4.97 37.62
CA SER A 325 21.62 4.25 37.90
C SER A 325 21.27 3.01 38.72
N THR A 326 21.58 1.82 38.20
CA THR A 326 21.36 0.56 38.92
C THR A 326 22.40 0.44 40.05
N GLU A 327 22.71 1.54 40.71
CA GLU A 327 23.49 1.60 41.93
C GLU A 327 22.64 0.93 43.01
N TYR A 328 22.95 -0.34 43.26
CA TYR A 328 22.49 -0.98 44.46
C TYR A 328 23.42 -0.61 45.61
N ILE A 329 22.87 -0.05 46.67
CA ILE A 329 23.60 0.20 47.91
C ILE A 329 23.36 -0.95 48.89
N THR A 330 24.36 -1.29 49.68
CA THR A 330 24.21 -2.27 50.77
C THR A 330 23.36 -1.70 51.89
N VAL A 331 22.76 -2.58 52.70
CA VAL A 331 21.96 -2.17 53.87
C VAL A 331 22.77 -1.28 54.82
N ASP A 332 24.03 -1.60 55.07
CA ASP A 332 24.89 -0.81 55.97
C ASP A 332 25.13 0.61 55.42
N LYS A 333 25.36 0.74 54.10
CA LYS A 333 25.51 2.04 53.44
C LYS A 333 24.20 2.84 53.43
N ALA A 334 23.04 2.17 53.35
CA ALA A 334 21.73 2.80 53.50
C ALA A 334 21.49 3.31 54.94
N MET A 335 21.97 2.60 55.96
CA MET A 335 21.91 3.05 57.35
C MET A 335 22.71 4.36 57.55
N GLU A 336 23.90 4.44 56.95
CA GLU A 336 24.75 5.64 56.99
C GLU A 336 24.12 6.82 56.23
N LEU A 337 23.66 6.59 55.00
CA LEU A 337 23.11 7.63 54.13
C LEU A 337 21.84 8.28 54.70
N TYR A 338 20.94 7.46 55.24
CA TYR A 338 19.61 7.92 55.70
C TYR A 338 19.49 8.05 57.22
N ARG A 339 20.56 7.76 57.97
CA ARG A 339 20.61 7.79 59.45
C ARG A 339 19.49 6.97 60.09
N MET A 340 19.25 5.76 59.57
CA MET A 340 18.21 4.84 60.02
C MET A 340 18.79 3.60 60.66
N SER A 341 18.05 3.01 61.61
CA SER A 341 18.40 1.69 62.16
C SER A 341 18.19 0.60 61.11
N ARG A 342 18.94 -0.51 61.25
CA ARG A 342 18.84 -1.68 60.37
C ARG A 342 17.39 -2.18 60.21
N ASP A 343 16.66 -2.25 61.33
CA ASP A 343 15.27 -2.72 61.34
C ASP A 343 14.33 -1.74 60.64
N ALA A 344 14.58 -0.44 60.77
CA ALA A 344 13.81 0.58 60.06
C ALA A 344 14.02 0.49 58.54
N VAL A 345 15.26 0.23 58.07
CA VAL A 345 15.54 -0.01 56.65
C VAL A 345 14.78 -1.26 56.15
N TYR A 346 14.82 -2.37 56.89
CA TYR A 346 14.07 -3.58 56.51
C TYR A 346 12.55 -3.36 56.50
N ALA A 347 12.02 -2.62 57.48
CA ALA A 347 10.60 -2.28 57.52
C ALA A 347 10.19 -1.42 56.31
N CYS A 348 11.01 -0.44 55.91
CA CYS A 348 10.78 0.38 54.73
C CYS A 348 10.82 -0.43 53.43
N VAL A 349 11.82 -1.31 53.27
CA VAL A 349 11.92 -2.22 52.12
C VAL A 349 10.68 -3.12 52.02
N LYS A 350 10.20 -3.63 53.16
CA LYS A 350 9.00 -4.48 53.22
C LYS A 350 7.71 -3.70 52.93
N ARG A 351 7.56 -2.48 53.46
CA ARG A 351 6.35 -1.65 53.30
C ARG A 351 6.20 -1.11 51.87
N HIS A 352 7.28 -0.70 51.24
CA HIS A 352 7.26 -0.05 49.91
C HIS A 352 7.68 -0.98 48.77
N ASN A 353 7.87 -2.27 49.06
CA ASN A 353 8.25 -3.30 48.08
C ASN A 353 9.47 -2.91 47.22
N ILE A 354 10.53 -2.43 47.87
CA ILE A 354 11.74 -1.93 47.21
C ILE A 354 12.49 -3.11 46.55
N PRO A 355 12.90 -3.00 45.26
CA PRO A 355 13.69 -4.02 44.60
C PRO A 355 15.01 -4.30 45.34
N LYS A 356 15.27 -5.59 45.60
CA LYS A 356 16.44 -6.08 46.33
C LYS A 356 17.11 -7.22 45.59
N ILE A 357 18.44 -7.23 45.58
CA ILE A 357 19.27 -8.33 45.08
C ILE A 357 19.99 -8.94 46.28
N LYS A 358 19.98 -10.27 46.36
CA LYS A 358 20.70 -11.03 47.38
C LYS A 358 21.95 -11.65 46.76
N GLU A 359 23.12 -11.15 47.15
CA GLU A 359 24.42 -11.73 46.80
C GLU A 359 25.01 -12.36 48.06
N GLY A 360 24.72 -13.66 48.26
CA GLY A 360 25.15 -14.39 49.46
C GLY A 360 24.52 -13.82 50.75
N PRO A 361 25.33 -13.46 51.78
CA PRO A 361 24.84 -12.86 53.02
C PRO A 361 24.50 -11.36 52.90
N ILE A 362 24.90 -10.71 51.81
CA ILE A 362 24.73 -9.26 51.61
C ILE A 362 23.46 -9.00 50.78
N ILE A 363 22.61 -8.11 51.29
CA ILE A 363 21.43 -7.61 50.58
C ILE A 363 21.76 -6.24 50.01
N LYS A 364 21.57 -6.07 48.70
CA LYS A 364 21.72 -4.77 48.03
C LYS A 364 20.34 -4.24 47.63
N LEU A 365 20.10 -2.97 47.91
CA LEU A 365 18.83 -2.27 47.72
C LEU A 365 18.99 -1.22 46.62
N GLN A 366 17.97 -1.04 45.78
CA GLN A 366 18.02 -0.05 44.71
C GLN A 366 18.05 1.38 45.28
N LYS A 367 19.12 2.13 44.99
CA LYS A 367 19.33 3.49 45.54
C LYS A 367 18.24 4.47 45.12
N SER A 368 17.85 4.48 43.85
CA SER A 368 16.82 5.41 43.33
C SER A 368 15.46 5.23 44.00
N ALA A 369 15.09 3.99 44.35
CA ALA A 369 13.86 3.69 45.07
C ALA A 369 13.91 4.16 46.53
N LEU A 370 15.08 4.11 47.17
CA LEU A 370 15.28 4.67 48.51
C LEU A 370 15.26 6.20 48.47
N GLU A 371 15.93 6.83 47.50
CA GLU A 371 15.94 8.29 47.34
C GLU A 371 14.54 8.86 47.09
N ALA A 372 13.73 8.21 46.26
CA ALA A 372 12.35 8.63 45.99
C ALA A 372 11.46 8.58 47.26
N LEU A 373 11.72 7.66 48.18
CA LEU A 373 10.98 7.54 49.44
C LEU A 373 11.41 8.56 50.49
N PHE A 374 12.72 8.80 50.61
CA PHE A 374 13.27 9.62 51.68
C PHE A 374 13.51 11.08 51.29
N ASN A 375 13.59 11.38 50.00
CA ASN A 375 13.71 12.73 49.47
C ASN A 375 12.71 12.93 48.32
N PRO A 376 11.39 12.97 48.61
CA PRO A 376 10.40 13.22 47.58
C PRO A 376 10.71 14.57 46.94
N VAL A 377 11.01 14.55 45.64
CA VAL A 377 11.26 15.77 44.85
C VAL A 377 10.04 16.66 45.04
N LYS A 378 10.21 17.77 45.77
CA LYS A 378 9.20 18.82 45.86
C LYS A 378 9.04 19.40 44.46
N LEU A 379 8.04 18.91 43.73
CA LEU A 379 7.51 19.59 42.57
C LEU A 379 6.89 20.88 43.10
N TYR A 380 7.63 21.99 42.99
CA TYR A 380 7.02 23.31 43.08
C TYR A 380 6.07 23.40 41.89
N ILE A 381 4.77 23.35 42.19
CA ILE A 381 3.66 23.65 41.27
C ILE A 381 3.65 25.16 41.03
#